data_AF-A0A653CG84-F1
#
_entry.id   AF-A0A653CG84-F1
#
_cell.length_a   1.000
_cell.length_b   1.000
_cell.length_c   1.000
_cell.angle_alpha   90.00
_cell.angle_beta   90.00
_cell.angle_gamma   90.00
#
_symmetry.space_group_name_H-M   'P 1'
#
loop_
_entity.id
_entity.type
_entity.pdbx_description
1 polymer ?
#
loop_
_entity_poly.entity_id
_entity_poly.type
_entity_poly.pdbx_seq_one_letter_code
_entity_poly.pdbx_strand_id
1 'polypeptide(L)'
;MAFFQLLGYMYVFKEWDTISVGDVATIMSVYVQIFNIQTVFTCLILNMDRLHTIIRQLKTELMKPKAQRHIMIAKRLKRFGGFVRNYYYGTSTFIIFMQPVVMFIRNDKELFFMSYVPPIMGHSGVFYFQGIIRPFLGYSTCTHVSLHVNLMIEISIQIEILKDILSESDNIDVIFECVKRHEQIVRLVNNVQHIIHIGTSTQFCIGVLVFG
;
A
#
# COMPACT_ATOMS: atom_id res chain seq x y z
N MET A 1 -2.66 13.49 20.38
CA MET A 1 -2.19 14.90 20.36
C MET A 1 -0.66 15.00 20.33
N ALA A 2 0.06 14.38 21.27
CA ALA A 2 1.54 14.41 21.33
C ALA A 2 2.26 13.90 20.06
N PHE A 3 1.71 12.88 19.38
CA PHE A 3 2.30 12.32 18.16
C PHE A 3 2.28 13.30 16.96
N PHE A 4 1.21 14.09 16.80
CA PHE A 4 1.11 15.11 15.74
C PHE A 4 2.01 16.32 15.99
N GLN A 5 2.23 16.66 17.26
CA GLN A 5 3.18 17.70 17.66
C GLN A 5 4.63 17.27 17.42
N LEU A 6 4.97 16.01 17.70
CA LEU A 6 6.31 15.46 17.53
C LEU A 6 6.73 15.34 16.05
N LEU A 7 5.78 15.06 15.16
CA LEU A 7 6.02 14.98 13.73
C LEU A 7 5.94 16.35 13.03
N GLY A 8 5.82 17.46 13.75
CA GLY A 8 5.78 18.81 13.14
C GLY A 8 4.57 19.06 12.22
N TYR A 9 3.52 18.24 12.32
CA TYR A 9 2.32 18.28 11.47
C TYR A 9 1.10 18.90 12.14
N MET A 10 1.22 19.35 13.39
CA MET A 10 0.15 20.14 13.98
C MET A 10 0.09 21.46 13.23
N TYR A 11 -1.02 21.84 12.62
CA TYR A 11 -1.17 23.19 12.10
C TYR A 11 -1.85 24.06 13.17
N VAL A 12 -1.29 25.23 13.47
CA VAL A 12 -1.87 26.19 14.42
C VAL A 12 -2.06 27.51 13.68
N PHE A 13 -3.31 27.86 13.38
CA PHE A 13 -3.64 29.16 12.79
C PHE A 13 -3.22 30.28 13.74
N LYS A 14 -2.34 31.17 13.27
CA LYS A 14 -2.02 32.42 13.97
C LYS A 14 -2.97 33.56 13.60
N GLU A 15 -3.55 33.55 12.40
CA GLU A 15 -4.45 34.58 11.90
C GLU A 15 -5.59 33.90 11.13
N TRP A 16 -6.81 33.94 11.68
CA TRP A 16 -7.99 33.29 11.09
C TRP A 16 -8.62 34.10 9.95
N ASP A 17 -8.23 35.36 9.81
CA ASP A 17 -8.93 36.33 8.96
C ASP A 17 -8.43 36.33 7.50
N THR A 18 -7.35 35.61 7.17
CA THR A 18 -6.68 35.64 5.84
C THR A 18 -6.58 34.28 5.15
N ILE A 19 -7.28 33.26 5.66
CA ILE A 19 -7.17 31.87 5.19
C ILE A 19 -7.88 31.67 3.86
N SER A 20 -7.18 31.13 2.86
CA SER A 20 -7.82 30.68 1.62
C SER A 20 -8.37 29.26 1.75
N VAL A 21 -9.38 28.93 0.93
CA VAL A 21 -9.89 27.54 0.81
C VAL A 21 -8.78 26.57 0.37
N GLY A 22 -7.82 27.05 -0.44
CA GLY A 22 -6.65 26.28 -0.86
C GLY A 22 -5.74 25.89 0.32
N ASP A 23 -5.55 26.79 1.28
CA ASP A 23 -4.75 26.52 2.48
C ASP A 23 -5.41 25.45 3.35
N VAL A 24 -6.74 25.54 3.54
CA VAL A 24 -7.53 24.54 4.28
C VAL A 24 -7.46 23.18 3.60
N ALA A 25 -7.61 23.12 2.27
CA ALA A 25 -7.52 21.87 1.52
C ALA A 25 -6.11 21.24 1.61
N THR A 26 -5.07 22.07 1.60
CA THR A 26 -3.67 21.61 1.74
C THR A 26 -3.42 21.01 3.12
N ILE A 27 -3.94 21.65 4.18
CA ILE A 27 -3.87 21.15 5.55
C ILE A 27 -4.63 19.83 5.69
N MET A 28 -5.87 19.76 5.20
CA MET A 28 -6.67 18.53 5.23
C MET A 28 -5.97 17.38 4.50
N SER A 29 -5.40 17.64 3.32
CA SER A 29 -4.63 16.65 2.55
C SER A 29 -3.46 16.04 3.35
N VAL A 30 -2.80 16.83 4.19
CA VAL A 30 -1.69 16.35 5.04
C VAL A 30 -2.18 15.43 6.15
N TYR A 31 -3.22 15.84 6.88
CA TYR A 31 -3.81 15.03 7.94
C TYR A 31 -4.30 13.68 7.40
N VAL A 32 -4.86 13.70 6.20
CA VAL A 32 -5.34 12.53 5.47
C VAL A 32 -4.21 11.60 5.09
N GLN A 33 -3.11 12.12 4.56
CA GLN A 33 -1.93 11.32 4.24
C GLN A 33 -1.36 10.66 5.50
N ILE A 34 -1.24 11.40 6.60
CA ILE A 34 -0.74 10.87 7.89
C ILE A 34 -1.66 9.78 8.42
N PHE A 35 -2.97 10.02 8.41
CA PHE A 35 -3.95 9.08 8.93
C PHE A 35 -4.01 7.81 8.07
N ASN A 36 -3.95 7.94 6.73
CA ASN A 36 -3.84 6.82 5.82
C ASN A 36 -2.63 5.94 6.15
N ILE A 37 -1.51 6.54 6.54
CA ILE A 37 -0.27 5.82 6.78
C ILE A 37 -0.26 5.17 8.15
N GLN A 38 -0.73 5.87 9.18
CA GLN A 38 -0.96 5.24 10.47
C GLN A 38 -1.87 4.04 10.33
N THR A 39 -2.96 4.19 9.56
CA THR A 39 -3.86 3.08 9.26
C THR A 39 -3.14 1.94 8.56
N VAL A 40 -2.38 2.20 7.50
CA VAL A 40 -1.61 1.17 6.76
C VAL A 40 -0.64 0.45 7.69
N PHE A 41 0.11 1.17 8.52
CA PHE A 41 1.04 0.57 9.49
C PHE A 41 0.31 -0.26 10.54
N THR A 42 -0.77 0.26 11.13
CA THR A 42 -1.58 -0.47 12.10
C THR A 42 -2.20 -1.71 11.48
N CYS A 43 -2.70 -1.62 10.24
CA CYS A 43 -3.23 -2.77 9.50
C CYS A 43 -2.15 -3.82 9.27
N LEU A 44 -0.94 -3.42 8.85
CA LEU A 44 0.16 -4.35 8.66
C LEU A 44 0.53 -5.05 9.97
N ILE A 45 0.74 -4.28 11.05
CA ILE A 45 1.12 -4.82 12.37
C ILE A 45 0.06 -5.80 12.89
N LEU A 46 -1.21 -5.42 12.87
CA LEU A 46 -2.32 -6.26 13.35
C LEU A 46 -2.52 -7.52 12.50
N ASN A 47 -2.10 -7.51 11.23
CA ASN A 47 -2.25 -8.64 10.32
C ASN A 47 -0.93 -9.39 10.07
N MET A 48 0.15 -9.12 10.82
CA MET A 48 1.45 -9.77 10.62
C MET A 48 1.36 -11.30 10.72
N ASP A 49 0.62 -11.83 11.71
CA ASP A 49 0.45 -13.27 11.88
C ASP A 49 -0.31 -13.91 10.73
N ARG A 50 -1.32 -13.19 10.20
CA ARG A 50 -2.08 -13.63 9.02
C ARG A 50 -1.22 -13.61 7.78
N LEU A 51 -0.40 -12.57 7.58
CA LEU A 51 0.59 -12.51 6.51
C LEU A 51 1.58 -13.66 6.61
N HIS A 52 2.06 -13.97 7.81
CA HIS A 52 2.95 -15.12 8.03
C HIS A 52 2.29 -16.44 7.66
N THR A 53 1.01 -16.60 8.03
CA THR A 53 0.21 -17.78 7.70
C THR A 53 0.01 -17.90 6.19
N ILE A 54 -0.31 -16.81 5.50
CA ILE A 54 -0.45 -16.76 4.04
C ILE A 54 0.88 -17.16 3.37
N ILE A 55 2.00 -16.57 3.79
CA ILE A 55 3.32 -16.89 3.24
C ILE A 55 3.65 -18.38 3.45
N ARG A 56 3.33 -18.93 4.62
CA ARG A 56 3.54 -20.35 4.92
C ARG A 56 2.65 -21.24 4.05
N GLN A 57 1.37 -20.89 3.86
CA GLN A 57 0.44 -21.61 2.99
C GLN A 57 0.93 -21.61 1.54
N LEU A 58 1.36 -20.47 1.01
CA LEU A 58 1.89 -20.34 -0.35
C LEU A 58 3.18 -21.16 -0.60
N LYS A 59 3.96 -21.42 0.45
CA LYS A 59 5.17 -22.26 0.37
C LYS A 59 4.88 -23.76 0.40
N THR A 60 3.65 -24.18 0.67
CA THR A 60 3.31 -25.61 0.74
C THR A 60 3.39 -26.27 -0.64
N GLU A 61 3.75 -27.55 -0.67
CA GLU A 61 3.85 -28.34 -1.92
C GLU A 61 2.53 -28.41 -2.70
N LEU A 62 1.38 -28.31 -2.02
CA LEU A 62 0.07 -28.31 -2.67
C LEU A 62 -0.16 -27.06 -3.55
N MET A 63 0.45 -25.94 -3.18
CA MET A 63 0.31 -24.65 -3.89
C MET A 63 1.38 -24.47 -4.97
N LYS A 64 2.40 -25.33 -5.03
CA LYS A 64 3.44 -25.23 -6.05
C LYS A 64 2.91 -25.71 -7.41
N PRO A 65 3.17 -24.98 -8.51
CA PRO A 65 2.85 -25.46 -9.84
C PRO A 65 3.69 -26.70 -10.17
N LYS A 66 3.03 -27.82 -10.52
CA LYS A 66 3.69 -29.09 -10.84
C LYS A 66 3.92 -29.28 -12.35
N ALA A 67 3.03 -28.74 -13.19
CA ALA A 67 3.12 -28.88 -14.64
C ALA A 67 3.81 -27.68 -15.31
N GLN A 68 4.47 -27.93 -16.45
CA GLN A 68 5.15 -26.90 -17.24
C GLN A 68 4.20 -25.75 -17.66
N ARG A 69 2.94 -26.09 -17.98
CA ARG A 69 1.88 -25.13 -18.30
C ARG A 69 1.55 -24.21 -17.12
N HIS A 70 1.43 -24.78 -15.91
CA HIS A 70 1.19 -24.03 -14.67
C HIS A 70 2.36 -23.10 -14.33
N ILE A 71 3.59 -23.54 -14.57
CA ILE A 71 4.79 -22.71 -14.40
C ILE A 71 4.77 -21.52 -15.36
N MET A 72 4.35 -21.72 -16.62
CA MET A 72 4.27 -20.66 -17.62
C MET A 72 3.21 -19.61 -17.27
N ILE A 73 2.03 -20.04 -16.83
CA ILE A 73 0.96 -19.17 -16.31
C ILE A 73 1.47 -18.34 -15.14
N ALA A 74 2.07 -18.99 -14.13
CA ALA A 74 2.62 -18.32 -12.97
C ALA A 74 3.69 -17.30 -13.36
N LYS A 75 4.58 -17.63 -14.30
CA LYS A 75 5.64 -16.73 -14.78
C LYS A 75 5.06 -15.51 -15.49
N ARG A 76 4.00 -15.66 -16.30
CA ARG A 76 3.34 -14.55 -16.99
C ARG A 76 2.70 -13.58 -16.00
N LEU A 77 1.90 -14.11 -15.07
CA LEU A 77 1.21 -13.31 -14.05
C LEU A 77 2.20 -12.65 -13.07
N LYS A 78 3.25 -13.36 -12.64
CA LYS A 78 4.32 -12.78 -11.80
C LYS A 78 5.12 -11.71 -12.53
N ARG A 79 5.32 -11.83 -13.85
CA ARG A 79 5.93 -10.76 -14.67
C ARG A 79 5.07 -9.51 -14.68
N PHE A 80 3.75 -9.65 -14.79
CA PHE A 80 2.83 -8.52 -14.67
C PHE A 80 2.90 -7.85 -13.28
N GLY A 81 2.87 -8.65 -12.21
CA GLY A 81 3.06 -8.12 -10.84
C GLY A 81 4.40 -7.41 -10.65
N GLY A 82 5.47 -7.96 -11.23
CA GLY A 82 6.78 -7.32 -11.27
C GLY A 82 6.78 -5.98 -12.01
N PHE A 83 6.08 -5.90 -13.14
CA PHE A 83 5.90 -4.64 -13.88
C PHE A 83 5.16 -3.59 -13.05
N VAL A 84 4.02 -3.95 -12.45
CA VAL A 84 3.24 -3.03 -11.59
C VAL A 84 4.08 -2.53 -10.42
N ARG A 85 4.80 -3.43 -9.74
CA ARG A 85 5.70 -3.07 -8.64
C ARG A 85 6.81 -2.12 -9.10
N ASN A 86 7.46 -2.42 -10.23
CA ASN A 86 8.52 -1.60 -10.77
C ASN A 86 8.01 -0.22 -11.23
N TYR A 87 6.80 -0.16 -11.76
CA TYR A 87 6.14 1.09 -12.10
C TYR A 87 5.95 1.96 -10.85
N TYR A 88 5.31 1.43 -9.80
CA TYR A 88 5.10 2.18 -8.56
C TYR A 88 6.40 2.61 -7.88
N TYR A 89 7.40 1.72 -7.82
CA TYR A 89 8.71 2.07 -7.26
C TYR A 89 9.45 3.09 -8.12
N GLY A 90 9.41 2.95 -9.45
CA GLY A 90 10.02 3.89 -10.38
C GLY A 90 9.40 5.28 -10.27
N THR A 91 8.07 5.38 -10.30
CA THR A 91 7.35 6.66 -10.14
C THR A 91 7.62 7.29 -8.78
N SER A 92 7.60 6.50 -7.70
CA SER A 92 7.92 7.00 -6.35
C SER A 92 9.35 7.53 -6.29
N THR A 93 10.31 6.77 -6.81
CA THR A 93 11.73 7.15 -6.83
C THR A 93 11.94 8.43 -7.64
N PHE A 94 11.30 8.53 -8.80
CA PHE A 94 11.32 9.73 -9.63
C PHE A 94 10.80 10.96 -8.89
N ILE A 95 9.65 10.85 -8.20
CA ILE A 95 9.09 11.96 -7.40
C ILE A 95 10.08 12.40 -6.31
N ILE A 96 10.70 11.44 -5.62
CA ILE A 96 11.67 11.71 -4.55
C ILE A 96 12.89 12.48 -5.07
N PHE A 97 13.40 12.14 -6.25
CA PHE A 97 14.57 12.81 -6.83
C PHE A 97 14.24 14.14 -7.50
N MET A 98 13.07 14.25 -8.14
CA MET A 98 12.68 15.49 -8.84
C MET A 98 12.26 16.60 -7.87
N GLN A 99 11.72 16.25 -6.71
CA GLN A 99 11.24 17.22 -5.73
C GLN A 99 12.35 18.17 -5.22
N PRO A 100 13.55 17.70 -4.81
CA PRO A 100 14.69 18.56 -4.50
C PRO A 100 15.16 19.43 -5.68
N VAL A 101 15.15 18.88 -6.90
CA VAL A 101 15.59 19.60 -8.12
C VAL A 101 14.65 20.77 -8.42
N VAL A 102 13.33 20.54 -8.35
CA VAL A 102 12.32 21.59 -8.54
C VAL A 102 12.46 22.67 -7.47
N MET A 103 12.74 22.30 -6.23
CA MET A 103 12.99 23.26 -5.15
C MET A 103 14.24 24.10 -5.36
N PHE A 104 15.34 23.47 -5.79
CA PHE A 104 16.58 24.17 -6.08
C PHE A 104 16.39 25.19 -7.22
N ILE A 105 15.65 24.82 -8.27
CA ILE A 105 15.35 25.72 -9.40
C ILE A 105 14.46 26.89 -8.97
N ARG A 106 13.47 26.66 -8.09
CA ARG A 106 12.55 27.70 -7.63
C ARG A 106 13.13 28.61 -6.55
N ASN A 107 14.30 28.28 -5.98
CA ASN A 107 14.89 28.96 -4.83
C ASN A 107 13.92 29.08 -3.64
N ASP A 108 12.95 28.17 -3.59
CA ASP A 108 11.83 28.23 -2.67
C ASP A 108 12.25 27.61 -1.35
N LYS A 109 12.18 28.41 -0.28
CA LYS A 109 12.38 27.92 1.09
C LYS A 109 11.06 27.67 1.81
N GLU A 110 9.94 27.80 1.11
CA GLU A 110 8.63 27.51 1.69
C GLU A 110 8.49 26.03 2.06
N LEU A 111 7.75 25.78 3.15
CA LEU A 111 7.43 24.42 3.57
C LEU A 111 6.57 23.75 2.50
N PHE A 112 6.77 22.44 2.30
CA PHE A 112 5.94 21.65 1.39
C PHE A 112 4.48 21.61 1.81
N PHE A 113 4.27 21.68 3.12
CA PHE A 113 2.98 21.72 3.76
C PHE A 113 2.98 22.83 4.79
N MET A 114 1.87 23.57 4.83
CA MET A 114 1.58 24.47 5.92
C MET A 114 1.53 23.67 7.22
N SER A 115 2.49 23.90 8.13
CA SER A 115 2.59 23.19 9.41
C SER A 115 3.15 24.11 10.51
N TYR A 116 2.84 23.81 11.78
CA TYR A 116 3.48 24.47 12.91
C TYR A 116 4.97 24.22 12.87
N VAL A 117 5.73 25.27 13.15
CA VAL A 117 7.18 25.21 13.27
C VAL A 117 7.54 25.13 14.75
N PRO A 118 7.92 23.96 15.28
CA PRO A 118 8.33 23.85 16.68
C PRO A 118 9.57 24.72 16.92
N PRO A 119 9.62 25.48 18.03
CA PRO A 119 10.77 26.33 18.35
C PRO A 119 12.11 25.58 18.36
N ILE A 120 12.07 24.30 18.73
CA ILE A 120 13.26 23.42 18.83
C ILE A 120 13.79 23.02 17.43
N MET A 121 12.91 22.87 16.44
CA MET A 121 13.30 22.45 15.07
C MET A 121 13.60 23.64 14.16
N GLY A 122 12.90 24.77 14.35
CA GLY A 122 12.98 25.92 13.45
C GLY A 122 12.48 25.61 12.03
N HIS A 123 12.40 26.64 11.19
CA HIS A 123 11.83 26.51 9.84
C HIS A 123 12.60 25.53 8.96
N SER A 124 13.94 25.61 8.98
CA SER A 124 14.82 24.72 8.23
C SER A 124 14.67 23.26 8.68
N GLY A 125 14.53 23.01 9.99
CA GLY A 125 14.35 21.66 10.51
C GLY A 125 13.04 21.02 10.04
N VAL A 126 11.94 21.79 10.07
CA VAL A 126 10.64 21.32 9.56
C VAL A 126 10.67 21.12 8.05
N PHE A 127 11.33 22.00 7.30
CA PHE A 127 11.53 21.85 5.85
C PHE A 127 12.21 20.53 5.49
N TYR A 128 13.35 20.22 6.12
CA TYR A 128 14.06 18.96 5.88
C TYR A 128 13.26 17.76 6.37
N PHE A 129 12.59 17.87 7.50
CA PHE A 129 11.73 16.82 8.02
C PHE A 129 10.61 16.47 7.02
N GLN A 130 9.87 17.48 6.53
CA GLN A 130 8.84 17.31 5.51
C GLN A 130 9.42 16.72 4.21
N GLY A 131 10.62 17.15 3.82
CA GLY A 131 11.35 16.62 2.66
C GLY A 131 11.71 15.14 2.77
N ILE A 132 11.97 14.61 3.97
CA ILE A 132 12.30 13.20 4.20
C ILE A 132 11.03 12.36 4.36
N ILE A 133 10.11 12.83 5.19
CA ILE A 133 8.93 12.05 5.57
C ILE A 133 8.00 11.86 4.37
N ARG A 134 7.78 12.87 3.52
CA ARG A 134 6.87 12.77 2.36
C ARG A 134 7.24 11.66 1.37
N PRO A 135 8.51 11.53 0.93
CA PRO A 135 9.03 10.35 0.25
C PRO A 135 8.69 9.02 0.94
N PHE A 136 8.96 8.93 2.24
CA PHE A 136 8.72 7.74 3.04
C PHE A 136 7.22 7.38 3.10
N LEU A 137 6.37 8.40 3.19
CA LEU A 137 4.91 8.27 3.19
C LEU A 137 4.40 7.67 1.85
N GLY A 138 4.88 8.23 0.73
CA GLY A 138 4.54 7.73 -0.61
C GLY A 138 5.04 6.30 -0.83
N TYR A 139 6.27 6.01 -0.41
CA TYR A 139 6.87 4.68 -0.53
C TYR A 139 6.10 3.61 0.26
N SER A 140 5.74 3.92 1.51
CA SER A 140 4.98 3.00 2.39
C SER A 140 3.60 2.66 1.82
N THR A 141 2.94 3.62 1.17
CA THR A 141 1.66 3.38 0.50
C THR A 141 1.85 2.48 -0.73
N CYS A 142 2.90 2.73 -1.52
CA CYS A 142 3.22 1.94 -2.70
C CYS A 142 3.59 0.49 -2.38
N THR A 143 4.34 0.25 -1.30
CA THR A 143 4.68 -1.11 -0.84
C THR A 143 3.44 -1.86 -0.39
N HIS A 144 2.52 -1.20 0.32
CA HIS A 144 1.24 -1.78 0.74
C HIS A 144 0.35 -2.17 -0.45
N VAL A 145 0.17 -1.27 -1.43
CA VAL A 145 -0.57 -1.59 -2.66
C VAL A 145 0.11 -2.72 -3.44
N SER A 146 1.44 -2.70 -3.53
CA SER A 146 2.20 -3.78 -4.19
C SER A 146 2.01 -5.13 -3.50
N LEU A 147 1.92 -5.16 -2.16
CA LEU A 147 1.62 -6.37 -1.40
C LEU A 147 0.22 -6.91 -1.78
N HIS A 148 -0.79 -6.04 -1.81
CA HIS A 148 -2.16 -6.44 -2.21
C HIS A 148 -2.20 -7.02 -3.63
N VAL A 149 -1.58 -6.34 -4.59
CA VAL A 149 -1.52 -6.80 -5.99
C VAL A 149 -0.83 -8.16 -6.09
N ASN A 150 0.29 -8.35 -5.39
CA ASN A 150 1.01 -9.62 -5.42
C ASN A 150 0.21 -10.78 -4.79
N LEU A 151 -0.51 -10.54 -3.70
CA LEU A 151 -1.39 -11.53 -3.08
C LEU A 151 -2.54 -11.92 -4.01
N MET A 152 -3.16 -10.95 -4.68
CA MET A 152 -4.23 -11.18 -5.65
C MET A 152 -3.74 -11.94 -6.89
N ILE A 153 -2.52 -11.64 -7.37
CA ILE A 153 -1.88 -12.39 -8.44
C ILE A 153 -1.65 -13.84 -8.05
N GLU A 154 -1.17 -14.10 -6.84
CA GLU A 154 -0.92 -15.46 -6.38
C GLU A 154 -2.23 -16.26 -6.24
N ILE A 155 -3.30 -15.66 -5.71
CA ILE A 155 -4.64 -16.25 -5.72
C ILE A 155 -5.09 -16.57 -7.15
N SER A 156 -4.90 -15.64 -8.09
CA SER A 156 -5.30 -15.81 -9.49
C SER A 156 -4.57 -16.99 -10.13
N ILE A 157 -3.27 -17.14 -9.87
CA ILE A 157 -2.47 -18.29 -10.31
C ILE A 157 -3.06 -19.59 -9.76
N GLN A 158 -3.37 -19.66 -8.46
CA GLN A 158 -3.92 -20.87 -7.86
C GLN A 158 -5.29 -21.25 -8.44
N ILE A 159 -6.14 -20.25 -8.74
CA ILE A 159 -7.44 -20.47 -9.38
C ILE A 159 -7.27 -20.96 -10.82
N GLU A 160 -6.37 -20.37 -11.60
CA GLU A 160 -6.13 -20.81 -12.98
C GLU A 160 -5.59 -22.24 -13.04
N ILE A 161 -4.65 -22.59 -12.16
CA ILE A 161 -4.13 -23.97 -12.05
C ILE A 161 -5.25 -24.94 -11.71
N LEU A 162 -6.11 -24.59 -10.76
CA LEU A 162 -7.23 -25.43 -10.37
C LEU A 162 -8.23 -25.65 -11.52
N LYS A 163 -8.56 -24.59 -12.27
CA LYS A 163 -9.44 -24.67 -13.45
C LYS A 163 -8.85 -25.57 -14.53
N ASP A 164 -7.54 -25.45 -14.77
CA ASP A 164 -6.81 -26.24 -15.76
C ASP A 164 -6.87 -27.74 -15.41
N ILE A 165 -6.54 -28.10 -14.16
CA ILE A 165 -6.61 -29.49 -13.68
C ILE A 165 -8.03 -30.05 -13.78
N LEU A 166 -9.04 -29.26 -13.39
CA LEU A 166 -10.43 -29.70 -13.45
C LEU A 166 -10.92 -29.91 -14.88
N SER A 167 -10.46 -29.09 -15.83
CA SER A 167 -10.85 -29.19 -17.24
C SER A 167 -10.24 -30.39 -17.96
N GLU A 168 -9.12 -30.90 -17.47
CA GLU A 168 -8.38 -32.01 -18.08
C GLU A 168 -8.62 -33.34 -17.35
N SER A 169 -9.46 -33.37 -16.31
CA SER A 169 -9.62 -34.55 -15.45
C SER A 169 -11.03 -35.15 -15.47
N ASP A 170 -11.10 -36.41 -15.90
CA ASP A 170 -12.30 -37.26 -15.79
C ASP A 170 -12.26 -38.17 -14.55
N ASN A 171 -11.23 -38.08 -13.71
CA ASN A 171 -11.02 -38.96 -12.56
C ASN A 171 -11.58 -38.37 -11.26
N ILE A 172 -12.48 -39.11 -10.61
CA ILE A 172 -13.10 -38.75 -9.32
C ILE A 172 -12.08 -38.45 -8.22
N ASP A 173 -10.98 -39.20 -8.14
CA ASP A 173 -9.96 -38.99 -7.09
C ASP A 173 -9.23 -37.65 -7.27
N VAL A 174 -8.98 -37.26 -8.52
CA VAL A 174 -8.38 -35.97 -8.87
C VAL A 174 -9.36 -34.83 -8.59
N ILE A 175 -10.66 -35.05 -8.80
CA ILE A 175 -11.71 -34.10 -8.45
C ILE A 175 -11.75 -33.88 -6.93
N PHE A 176 -11.66 -34.92 -6.11
CA PHE A 176 -11.57 -34.78 -4.65
C PHE A 176 -10.33 -33.99 -4.19
N GLU A 177 -9.16 -34.22 -4.80
CA GLU A 177 -7.96 -33.43 -4.53
C GLU A 177 -8.15 -31.96 -4.94
N CYS A 178 -8.82 -31.70 -6.07
CA CYS A 178 -9.17 -30.35 -6.52
C CYS A 178 -10.11 -29.64 -5.53
N VAL A 179 -11.13 -30.32 -5.00
CA VAL A 179 -12.03 -29.76 -3.97
C VAL A 179 -11.25 -29.38 -2.72
N LYS A 180 -10.34 -30.24 -2.25
CA LYS A 180 -9.49 -29.95 -1.09
C LYS A 180 -8.56 -28.75 -1.34
N ARG A 181 -7.99 -28.66 -2.55
CA ARG A 181 -7.18 -27.50 -2.96
C ARG A 181 -8.02 -26.23 -3.06
N HIS A 182 -9.23 -26.32 -3.58
CA HIS A 182 -10.18 -25.21 -3.65
C HIS A 182 -10.51 -24.66 -2.26
N GLU A 183 -10.77 -25.52 -1.28
CA GLU A 183 -11.04 -25.10 0.11
C GLU A 183 -9.86 -24.30 0.68
N GLN A 184 -8.62 -24.70 0.40
CA GLN A 184 -7.43 -23.94 0.80
C GLN A 184 -7.33 -22.60 0.09
N ILE A 185 -7.67 -22.54 -1.21
CA ILE A 185 -7.73 -21.29 -1.97
C ILE A 185 -8.79 -20.36 -1.37
N VAL A 186 -9.97 -20.86 -1.02
CA VAL A 186 -11.02 -20.06 -0.37
C VAL A 186 -10.56 -19.51 0.98
N ARG A 187 -9.89 -20.32 1.80
CA ARG A 187 -9.28 -19.85 3.06
C ARG A 187 -8.22 -18.77 2.82
N LEU A 188 -7.38 -18.93 1.80
CA LEU A 188 -6.40 -17.94 1.38
C LEU A 188 -7.09 -16.63 0.94
N VAL A 189 -8.12 -16.72 0.10
CA VAL A 189 -8.93 -15.57 -0.36
C VAL A 189 -9.56 -14.84 0.82
N ASN A 190 -10.19 -15.55 1.75
CA ASN A 190 -10.80 -14.94 2.94
C ASN A 190 -9.77 -14.21 3.80
N ASN A 191 -8.58 -14.81 3.99
CA ASN A 191 -7.50 -14.18 4.74
C ASN A 191 -6.97 -12.92 4.05
N VAL A 192 -6.78 -12.98 2.72
CA VAL A 192 -6.33 -11.83 1.92
C VAL A 192 -7.40 -10.75 1.87
N GLN A 193 -8.68 -11.09 1.66
CA GLN A 193 -9.79 -10.15 1.69
C GLN A 193 -9.91 -9.44 3.02
N HIS A 194 -9.72 -10.13 4.15
CA HIS A 194 -9.76 -9.49 5.45
C HIS A 194 -8.65 -8.44 5.61
N ILE A 195 -7.44 -8.72 5.11
CA ILE A 195 -6.32 -7.76 5.10
C ILE A 195 -6.65 -6.57 4.20
N ILE A 196 -7.12 -6.86 2.98
CA ILE A 196 -7.45 -5.85 1.98
C ILE A 196 -8.60 -4.96 2.46
N HIS A 197 -9.71 -5.56 2.92
CA HIS A 197 -10.94 -4.85 3.28
C HIS A 197 -10.74 -3.86 4.41
N ILE A 198 -9.95 -4.19 5.44
CA ILE A 198 -9.65 -3.23 6.53
C ILE A 198 -8.83 -2.05 5.98
N GLY A 199 -7.81 -2.33 5.15
CA GLY A 199 -6.98 -1.29 4.55
C GLY A 199 -7.75 -0.39 3.56
N THR A 200 -8.50 -1.00 2.63
CA THR A 200 -9.23 -0.27 1.58
C THR A 200 -10.47 0.44 2.11
N SER A 201 -11.21 -0.13 3.06
CA SER A 201 -12.37 0.56 3.66
C SER A 201 -11.94 1.80 4.40
N THR A 202 -10.83 1.73 5.13
CA THR A 202 -10.32 2.90 5.85
C THR A 202 -9.82 3.97 4.88
N GLN A 203 -9.05 3.59 3.85
CA GLN A 203 -8.61 4.51 2.79
C GLN A 203 -9.79 5.11 2.01
N PHE A 204 -10.84 4.34 1.74
CA PHE A 204 -12.05 4.80 1.07
C PHE A 204 -12.83 5.80 1.93
N CYS A 205 -13.08 5.49 3.21
CA CYS A 205 -13.74 6.41 4.14
C CYS A 205 -12.98 7.73 4.26
N ILE A 206 -11.64 7.67 4.31
CA ILE A 206 -10.80 8.87 4.35
C ILE A 206 -10.91 9.65 3.03
N GLY A 207 -10.84 8.98 1.88
CA GLY A 207 -11.00 9.66 0.59
C GLY A 207 -12.36 10.35 0.45
N VAL A 208 -13.45 9.69 0.86
CA VAL A 208 -14.81 10.26 0.81
C VAL A 208 -14.96 11.44 1.76
N LEU A 209 -14.41 11.38 2.98
CA LEU A 209 -14.48 12.48 3.95
C LEU A 209 -13.71 13.75 3.53
N VAL A 210 -12.85 13.64 2.50
CA VAL A 210 -11.89 14.69 2.11
C VAL A 210 -12.23 15.28 0.76
N PHE A 211 -12.81 14.48 -0.13
CA PHE A 211 -13.21 14.88 -1.47
C PHE A 211 -14.72 14.95 -1.68
N GLY A 212 -15.54 14.57 -0.68
CA GLY A 212 -17.00 14.70 -0.66
C GLY A 212 -17.45 15.89 0.17
#